data_AF-A0A9J6CY08-F1
#
_entry.id   AF-A0A9J6CY08-F1
#
_cell.length_a   1.000
_cell.length_b   1.000
_cell.length_c   1.000
_cell.angle_alpha   90.00
_cell.angle_beta   90.00
_cell.angle_gamma   90.00
#
_symmetry.space_group_name_H-M   'P 1'
#
loop_
_entity.id
_entity.type
_entity.pdbx_description
1 polymer ?
#
loop_
_entity_poly.entity_id
_entity_poly.type
_entity_poly.pdbx_seq_one_letter_code
_entity_poly.pdbx_strand_id
1 'polypeptide(L)'
;MTIIDKFQYLLTYLTVAANAAIQGIHLIQANYGVAIQVLSDRFGHRDMIVDEHLDSLLSLAPIESSAHVTLLRNLHDEATFPINGLQGLRVSSGEYSTVLQHVLLKALTPDVSILYYQ
;
A
#
# COMPACT_ATOMS: atom_id res chain seq x y z
N MET A 1 26.24 8.88 -2.62
CA MET A 1 25.23 9.49 -3.50
C MET A 1 24.80 10.82 -2.91
N THR A 2 25.05 11.91 -3.63
CA THR A 2 24.70 13.28 -3.22
C THR A 2 23.20 13.55 -3.43
N ILE A 3 22.68 14.66 -2.92
CA ILE A 3 21.29 15.07 -3.17
C ILE A 3 21.08 15.42 -4.65
N ILE A 4 22.11 15.96 -5.31
CA ILE A 4 22.07 16.23 -6.75
C ILE A 4 21.97 14.90 -7.53
N ASP A 5 22.74 13.88 -7.14
CA ASP A 5 22.65 12.55 -7.77
C ASP A 5 21.26 11.93 -7.58
N LYS A 6 20.64 12.11 -6.39
CA LYS A 6 19.26 11.67 -6.11
C LYS A 6 18.25 12.39 -7.01
N PHE A 7 18.40 13.69 -7.18
CA PHE A 7 17.50 14.47 -8.02
C PHE A 7 17.66 14.11 -9.50
N GLN A 8 18.89 13.92 -9.96
CA GLN A 8 19.14 13.47 -11.32
C GLN A 8 18.56 12.07 -11.56
N TYR A 9 18.75 11.15 -10.61
CA TYR A 9 18.13 9.82 -10.66
C TYR A 9 16.60 9.90 -10.72
N LEU A 10 15.97 10.74 -9.89
CA LEU A 10 14.53 10.98 -9.92
C LEU A 10 14.07 11.37 -11.32
N LEU A 11 14.72 12.35 -11.96
CA LEU A 11 14.37 12.81 -13.31
C LEU A 11 14.40 11.69 -14.36
N THR A 12 15.34 10.74 -14.25
CA THR A 12 15.41 9.60 -15.17
C THR A 12 14.26 8.60 -15.04
N TYR A 13 13.55 8.62 -13.91
CA TYR A 13 12.45 7.69 -13.62
C TYR A 13 11.06 8.31 -13.85
N LEU A 14 10.97 9.63 -14.07
CA LEU A 14 9.69 10.29 -14.26
C LEU A 14 9.09 9.97 -15.64
N THR A 15 7.81 9.63 -15.65
CA THR A 15 7.01 9.55 -16.87
C THR A 15 6.68 10.96 -17.38
N VAL A 16 6.20 11.07 -18.62
CA VAL A 16 5.97 12.36 -19.30
C VAL A 16 5.14 13.34 -18.45
N ALA A 17 4.06 12.88 -17.82
CA ALA A 17 3.18 13.73 -17.01
C ALA A 17 3.86 14.23 -15.72
N ALA A 18 4.62 13.36 -15.04
CA ALA A 18 5.35 13.71 -13.83
C ALA A 18 6.52 14.65 -14.14
N ASN A 19 7.25 14.40 -15.22
CA ASN A 19 8.34 15.28 -15.66
C ASN A 19 7.82 16.67 -16.03
N ALA A 20 6.68 16.75 -16.74
CA ALA A 20 6.02 18.02 -17.06
C ALA A 20 5.58 18.80 -15.80
N ALA A 21 5.24 18.11 -14.70
CA ALA A 21 4.85 18.76 -13.44
C ALA A 21 6.00 19.53 -12.78
N ILE A 22 7.26 19.12 -13.00
CA ILE A 22 8.43 19.72 -12.36
C ILE A 22 9.42 20.35 -13.36
N GLN A 23 9.04 20.50 -14.63
CA GLN A 23 9.92 20.98 -15.70
C GLN A 23 10.52 22.37 -15.42
N GLY A 24 9.83 23.21 -14.62
CA GLY A 24 10.32 24.53 -14.19
C GLY A 24 11.26 24.51 -12.98
N ILE A 25 11.52 23.34 -12.38
CA ILE A 25 12.36 23.20 -11.18
C ILE A 25 13.79 22.87 -11.61
N HIS A 26 14.73 23.77 -11.29
CA HIS A 26 16.14 23.56 -11.61
C HIS A 26 16.77 22.41 -10.81
N LEU A 27 17.64 21.63 -11.47
CA LEU A 27 18.43 20.53 -10.89
C LEU A 27 19.53 21.07 -9.95
N ILE A 28 19.13 21.50 -8.75
CA ILE A 28 20.02 21.91 -7.68
C ILE A 28 19.62 21.24 -6.37
N GLN A 29 20.56 21.09 -5.43
CA GLN A 29 20.35 20.41 -4.16
C GLN A 29 19.15 20.96 -3.36
N ALA A 30 18.98 22.28 -3.33
CA ALA A 30 17.89 22.93 -2.59
C ALA A 30 16.50 22.59 -3.13
N ASN A 31 16.39 22.24 -4.40
CA ASN A 31 15.12 22.05 -5.09
C ASN A 31 14.62 20.60 -5.08
N TYR A 32 15.43 19.63 -4.62
CA TYR A 32 15.02 18.24 -4.57
C TYR A 32 13.75 18.04 -3.72
N GLY A 33 13.69 18.68 -2.54
CA GLY A 33 12.51 18.61 -1.68
C GLY A 33 11.27 19.22 -2.33
N VAL A 34 11.42 20.33 -3.06
CA VAL A 34 10.33 20.99 -3.80
C VAL A 34 9.79 20.08 -4.90
N ALA A 35 10.68 19.42 -5.66
CA ALA A 35 10.27 18.47 -6.70
C ALA A 35 9.48 17.30 -6.12
N ILE A 36 9.94 16.72 -5.00
CA ILE A 36 9.21 15.65 -4.30
C ILE A 36 7.84 16.13 -3.82
N GLN A 37 7.75 17.34 -3.27
CA GLN A 37 6.48 17.91 -2.80
C GLN A 37 5.48 18.06 -3.95
N VAL A 38 5.88 18.68 -5.07
CA VAL A 38 5.00 18.88 -6.24
C VAL A 38 4.53 17.54 -6.81
N LEU A 39 5.43 16.55 -6.89
CA LEU A 39 5.06 15.21 -7.36
C LEU A 39 4.10 14.51 -6.40
N SER A 40 4.32 14.66 -5.09
CA SER A 40 3.47 14.06 -4.06
C SER A 40 2.09 14.69 -4.03
N ASP A 41 1.99 16.01 -4.12
CA ASP A 41 0.71 16.73 -4.12
C ASP A 41 -0.12 16.40 -5.37
N ARG A 42 0.54 16.24 -6.51
CA ARG A 42 -0.14 16.01 -7.79
C ARG A 42 -0.47 14.54 -8.06
N PHE A 43 0.37 13.60 -7.63
CA PHE A 43 0.25 12.18 -7.99
C PHE A 43 0.20 11.24 -6.79
N GLY A 44 0.55 11.71 -5.60
CA GLY A 44 0.55 10.90 -4.39
C GLY A 44 -0.82 10.72 -3.75
N HIS A 45 -1.91 10.80 -4.54
CA HIS A 45 -3.33 10.75 -4.14
C HIS A 45 -3.61 9.69 -3.07
N ARG A 46 -3.36 10.06 -1.81
CA ARG A 46 -3.25 9.11 -0.71
C ARG A 46 -4.53 8.33 -0.54
N ASP A 47 -5.66 9.02 -0.59
CA ASP A 47 -6.98 8.42 -0.37
C ASP A 47 -7.28 7.35 -1.41
N MET A 48 -6.93 7.57 -2.69
CA MET A 48 -7.10 6.55 -3.73
C MET A 48 -6.23 5.31 -3.49
N ILE A 49 -4.99 5.50 -3.03
CA ILE A 49 -4.08 4.37 -2.73
C ILE A 49 -4.57 3.61 -1.49
N VAL A 50 -5.09 4.33 -0.49
CA VAL A 50 -5.73 3.72 0.68
C VAL A 50 -6.96 2.91 0.25
N ASP A 51 -7.82 3.46 -0.59
CA ASP A 51 -9.01 2.80 -1.10
C ASP A 51 -8.64 1.53 -1.88
N GLU A 52 -7.62 1.56 -2.73
CA GLU A 52 -7.13 0.38 -3.47
C GLU A 52 -6.64 -0.73 -2.53
N HIS A 53 -5.90 -0.37 -1.48
CA HIS A 53 -5.49 -1.34 -0.46
C HIS A 53 -6.67 -1.91 0.35
N LEU A 54 -7.66 -1.08 0.67
CA LEU A 54 -8.88 -1.52 1.35
C LEU A 54 -9.73 -2.44 0.45
N ASP A 55 -9.91 -2.09 -0.82
CA ASP A 55 -10.62 -2.91 -1.80
C ASP A 55 -9.94 -4.27 -1.99
N SER A 56 -8.61 -4.29 -2.06
CA SER A 56 -7.83 -5.53 -2.10
C SER A 56 -8.11 -6.42 -0.88
N LEU A 57 -8.12 -5.84 0.33
CA LEU A 57 -8.47 -6.57 1.55
C LEU A 57 -9.92 -7.07 1.51
N LEU A 58 -10.87 -6.21 1.14
CA LEU A 58 -12.30 -6.56 1.09
C LEU A 58 -12.59 -7.65 0.04
N SER A 59 -11.75 -7.77 -0.98
CA SER A 59 -11.85 -8.77 -2.05
C SER A 59 -11.20 -10.13 -1.74
N LEU A 60 -10.58 -10.29 -0.56
CA LEU A 60 -9.94 -11.55 -0.18
C LEU A 60 -10.92 -12.73 -0.27
N ALA A 61 -10.54 -13.73 -1.05
CA ALA A 61 -11.37 -14.90 -1.28
C ALA A 61 -11.37 -15.83 -0.05
N PRO A 62 -12.53 -16.37 0.34
CA PRO A 62 -12.57 -17.41 1.35
C PRO A 62 -11.79 -18.64 0.91
N ILE A 63 -10.98 -19.19 1.81
CA ILE A 63 -10.40 -20.51 1.60
C ILE A 63 -11.47 -21.58 1.88
N GLU A 64 -11.39 -22.73 1.20
CA GLU A 64 -12.38 -23.82 1.34
C GLU A 64 -12.05 -24.80 2.47
N SER A 65 -10.78 -24.83 2.91
CA SER A 65 -10.35 -25.63 4.06
C SER A 65 -9.01 -25.14 4.61
N SER A 66 -8.94 -25.01 5.93
CA SER A 66 -7.71 -24.68 6.65
C SER A 66 -6.69 -25.83 6.71
N ALA A 67 -7.08 -27.03 6.30
CA ALA A 67 -6.18 -28.17 6.19
C ALA A 67 -5.12 -27.97 5.07
N HIS A 68 -5.41 -27.11 4.09
CA HIS A 68 -4.49 -26.80 3.01
C HIS A 68 -3.57 -25.64 3.41
N VAL A 69 -2.43 -25.98 4.03
CA VAL A 69 -1.40 -25.01 4.49
C VAL A 69 -0.98 -24.03 3.39
N THR A 70 -0.95 -24.45 2.13
CA THR A 70 -0.63 -23.57 1.00
C THR A 70 -1.68 -22.48 0.79
N LEU A 71 -2.97 -22.79 0.91
CA LEU A 71 -4.05 -21.81 0.77
C LEU A 71 -4.03 -20.80 1.92
N LEU A 72 -3.75 -21.26 3.14
CA LEU A 72 -3.55 -20.38 4.29
C LEU A 72 -2.37 -19.43 4.11
N ARG A 73 -1.24 -19.93 3.59
CA ARG A 73 -0.07 -19.09 3.31
C ARG A 73 -0.38 -18.05 2.24
N ASN A 74 -1.04 -18.44 1.16
CA ASN A 74 -1.43 -17.51 0.10
C ASN A 74 -2.36 -16.41 0.63
N LEU A 75 -3.37 -16.77 1.42
CA LEU A 75 -4.26 -15.79 2.06
C LEU A 75 -3.48 -14.82 2.97
N HIS A 76 -2.54 -15.34 3.76
CA HIS A 76 -1.67 -14.50 4.58
C HIS A 76 -0.85 -13.53 3.73
N ASP A 77 -0.23 -14.02 2.66
CA ASP A 77 0.63 -13.21 1.80
C ASP A 77 -0.18 -12.15 1.03
N GLU A 78 -1.38 -12.52 0.56
CA GLU A 78 -2.35 -11.62 -0.09
C GLU A 78 -2.86 -10.53 0.85
N ALA A 79 -3.07 -10.84 2.13
CA ALA A 79 -3.47 -9.84 3.14
C ALA A 79 -2.29 -8.95 3.57
N THR A 80 -1.07 -9.50 3.63
CA THR A 80 0.11 -8.80 4.15
C THR A 80 0.52 -7.63 3.24
N PHE A 81 0.40 -7.78 1.92
CA PHE A 81 0.74 -6.72 0.97
C PHE A 81 -0.05 -5.41 1.21
N PRO A 82 -1.40 -5.40 1.19
CA PRO A 82 -2.17 -4.18 1.44
C PRO A 82 -2.05 -3.66 2.88
N ILE A 83 -1.91 -4.52 3.90
CA ILE A 83 -1.67 -4.08 5.29
C ILE A 83 -0.37 -3.27 5.38
N ASN A 84 0.72 -3.78 4.79
CA ASN A 84 2.00 -3.08 4.76
C ASN A 84 1.93 -1.77 3.96
N GLY A 85 1.15 -1.74 2.88
CA GLY A 85 0.86 -0.53 2.12
C GLY A 85 0.19 0.55 2.97
N LEU A 86 -0.88 0.20 3.69
CA LEU A 86 -1.57 1.09 4.63
C LEU A 86 -0.66 1.59 5.74
N GLN A 87 0.18 0.73 6.31
CA GLN A 87 1.18 1.13 7.32
C GLN A 87 2.24 2.08 6.75
N GLY A 88 2.74 1.81 5.54
CA GLY A 88 3.69 2.69 4.83
C GLY A 88 3.10 4.07 4.55
N LEU A 89 1.79 4.12 4.28
CA LEU A 89 1.03 5.36 4.17
C LEU A 89 0.75 6.01 5.53
N ARG A 90 1.12 5.43 6.67
CA ARG A 90 0.81 5.92 8.02
C ARG A 90 -0.69 5.96 8.32
N VAL A 91 -1.45 4.99 7.81
CA VAL A 91 -2.81 4.71 8.31
C VAL A 91 -2.65 3.94 9.62
N SER A 92 -3.31 4.41 10.68
CA SER A 92 -3.24 3.76 11.99
C SER A 92 -3.93 2.41 11.93
N SER A 93 -3.33 1.39 12.54
CA SER A 93 -3.97 0.07 12.63
C SER A 93 -5.35 0.13 13.29
N GLY A 94 -5.57 1.09 14.19
CA GLY A 94 -6.89 1.31 14.80
C GLY A 94 -7.99 1.71 13.82
N GLU A 95 -7.66 2.31 12.68
CA GLU A 95 -8.64 2.80 11.69
C GLU A 95 -9.24 1.66 10.86
N TYR A 96 -8.47 0.59 10.61
CA TYR A 96 -8.90 -0.53 9.76
C TYR A 96 -8.93 -1.88 10.50
N SER A 97 -8.38 -2.01 11.71
CA SER A 97 -8.26 -3.29 12.43
C SER A 97 -9.59 -4.00 12.62
N THR A 98 -10.65 -3.26 12.95
CA THR A 98 -11.97 -3.83 13.17
C THR A 98 -12.51 -4.42 11.87
N VAL A 99 -12.45 -3.68 10.76
CA VAL A 99 -12.90 -4.17 9.45
C VAL A 99 -12.04 -5.34 9.00
N LEU A 100 -10.71 -5.22 9.14
CA LEU A 100 -9.75 -6.27 8.79
C LEU A 100 -10.02 -7.56 9.54
N GLN A 101 -10.34 -7.50 10.84
CA GLN A 101 -10.72 -8.67 11.62
C GLN A 101 -11.95 -9.37 11.02
N HIS A 102 -12.99 -8.62 10.64
CA HIS A 102 -14.19 -9.20 10.03
C HIS A 102 -13.90 -9.81 8.65
N VAL A 103 -13.06 -9.15 7.85
CA VAL A 103 -12.64 -9.63 6.53
C VAL A 103 -11.85 -10.93 6.67
N LEU A 104 -10.84 -10.97 7.54
CA LEU A 104 -10.02 -12.16 7.75
C LEU A 104 -10.84 -13.32 8.33
N LEU A 105 -11.77 -13.05 9.26
CA LEU A 105 -12.66 -14.07 9.80
C LEU A 105 -13.61 -14.65 8.75
N LYS A 106 -14.02 -13.86 7.75
CA LYS A 106 -14.83 -14.33 6.62
C LYS A 106 -14.00 -15.08 5.59
N ALA A 107 -12.74 -14.69 5.42
CA ALA A 107 -11.82 -15.32 4.48
C ALA A 107 -11.28 -16.67 5.01
N LEU A 108 -11.16 -16.80 6.33
CA LEU A 108 -10.86 -18.08 6.99
C LEU A 108 -12.12 -18.96 7.02
N THR A 109 -11.93 -20.26 6.83
CA THR A 109 -13.02 -21.23 6.90
C THR A 109 -13.67 -21.31 8.29
N PRO A 110 -14.95 -21.77 8.39
CA PRO A 110 -15.66 -21.90 9.66
C PRO A 110 -14.97 -22.82 10.68
N ASP A 111 -14.19 -23.80 10.23
CA ASP A 111 -13.42 -24.73 11.06
C ASP A 111 -12.40 -24.00 11.98
N VAL A 112 -11.84 -22.87 11.53
CA VAL A 112 -10.96 -22.01 12.33
C VAL A 112 -11.76 -20.97 13.13
N SER A 113 -12.86 -20.46 12.55
CA SER A 113 -13.73 -19.50 13.25
C SER A 113 -14.34 -20.11 14.53
N ILE A 114 -14.70 -21.40 14.50
CA ILE A 114 -15.27 -22.12 15.65
C ILE A 114 -14.27 -22.19 16.83
N LEU A 115 -12.97 -22.31 16.55
CA LEU A 115 -11.92 -22.33 17.59
C LEU A 115 -11.66 -20.95 18.21
N TYR A 116 -11.94 -19.86 17.47
CA TYR A 116 -11.70 -18.50 17.95
C TYR A 116 -12.79 -17.99 18.92
N TYR A 117 -13.99 -18.57 18.86
CA TYR A 117 -15.13 -18.22 19.70
C TYR A 117 -15.35 -19.20 20.89
N GLN A 118 -14.38 -20.08 21.19
CA GLN A 118 -14.32 -20.93 22.38
C GLN A 118 -13.26 -20.42 23.36
#